data_AF-A0A969KL72-F1
#
_entry.id   AF-A0A969KL72-F1
#
_cell.length_a   1.000
_cell.length_b   1.000
_cell.length_c   1.000
_cell.angle_alpha   90.00
_cell.angle_beta   90.00
_cell.angle_gamma   90.00
#
_symmetry.space_group_name_H-M   'P 1'
#
loop_
_entity.id
_entity.type
_entity.pdbx_description
1 polymer ?
#
loop_
_entity_poly.entity_id
_entity_poly.type
_entity_poly.pdbx_seq_one_letter_code
_entity_poly.pdbx_strand_id
1 'polypeptide(L)'
;MLIVVDQPYPNHNGGAVVFGPDGYLYLGLGDGGLAGDPHKNGQNTSTLLGSILRIDVNNGDPYAIPLDNPFSNEVWAYGLRNP
;
A
#
# COMPACT_ATOMS: atom_id res chain seq x y z
N MET A 1 13.42 -0.27 9.90
CA MET A 1 12.83 -0.52 8.56
C MET A 1 11.33 -0.64 8.77
N LEU A 2 10.48 0.07 8.02
CA LEU A 2 9.02 0.00 8.19
C LEU A 2 8.42 -1.07 7.27
N ILE A 3 8.49 -0.84 5.95
CA ILE A 3 7.90 -1.71 4.93
C ILE A 3 8.91 -1.89 3.79
N VAL A 4 9.03 -3.11 3.29
CA VAL A 4 9.73 -3.46 2.05
C VAL A 4 8.78 -4.30 1.22
N VAL A 5 8.63 -3.96 -0.07
CA VAL A 5 7.74 -4.65 -1.01
C VAL A 5 8.54 -4.99 -2.26
N ASP A 6 8.55 -6.28 -2.61
CA ASP A 6 9.14 -6.75 -3.85
C ASP A 6 8.33 -6.29 -5.05
N GLN A 7 8.99 -5.70 -6.05
CA GLN A 7 8.38 -5.27 -7.31
C GLN A 7 8.62 -6.35 -8.38
N PRO A 8 7.56 -6.97 -8.93
CA PRO A 8 7.71 -8.05 -9.91
C PRO A 8 8.23 -7.56 -11.27
N TYR A 9 8.02 -6.28 -11.61
CA TYR A 9 8.47 -5.66 -12.86
C TYR A 9 9.07 -4.26 -12.58
N PRO A 10 9.83 -3.66 -13.52
CA PRO A 10 10.50 -2.38 -13.29
C PRO A 10 9.58 -1.15 -13.42
N ASN A 11 8.27 -1.35 -13.61
CA ASN A 11 7.28 -0.29 -13.83
C ASN A 11 6.09 -0.46 -12.88
N HIS A 12 5.34 0.64 -12.67
CA HIS A 12 4.22 0.71 -11.72
C HIS A 12 4.61 0.46 -10.26
N ASN A 13 5.70 1.07 -9.83
CA ASN A 13 6.15 0.97 -8.44
C ASN A 13 5.34 1.89 -7.51
N GLY A 14 4.80 2.99 -8.05
CA GLY A 14 4.27 4.10 -7.25
C GLY A 14 5.38 4.78 -6.44
N GLY A 15 5.10 5.08 -5.16
CA GLY A 15 6.09 5.57 -4.20
C GLY A 15 5.72 6.89 -3.52
N ALA A 16 4.51 7.40 -3.71
CA ALA A 16 4.05 8.55 -2.94
C ALA A 16 4.03 8.22 -1.44
N VAL A 17 4.61 9.10 -0.62
CA VAL A 17 4.63 8.97 0.85
C VAL A 17 4.21 10.30 1.45
N VAL A 18 3.09 10.31 2.16
CA VAL A 18 2.51 11.54 2.73
C VAL A 18 1.93 11.29 4.12
N PHE A 19 2.00 12.27 5.01
CA PHE A 19 1.19 12.26 6.22
C PHE A 19 -0.19 12.84 5.90
N GLY A 20 -1.25 12.13 6.31
CA GLY A 20 -2.60 12.64 6.25
C GLY A 20 -2.86 13.68 7.35
N PRO A 21 -3.94 14.49 7.22
CA PRO A 21 -4.35 15.41 8.29
C PRO A 21 -4.80 14.69 9.57
N ASP A 22 -5.06 13.38 9.49
CA ASP A 22 -5.36 12.49 10.62
C ASP A 22 -4.10 11.96 11.33
N GLY A 23 -2.90 12.29 10.84
CA GLY A 23 -1.62 11.95 11.46
C GLY A 23 -1.05 10.58 11.09
N TYR A 24 -1.74 9.81 10.24
CA TYR A 24 -1.23 8.53 9.75
C TYR A 24 -0.34 8.71 8.52
N LEU A 25 0.56 7.74 8.31
CA LEU A 25 1.41 7.70 7.13
C LEU A 25 0.71 6.93 6.02
N TYR A 26 0.60 7.57 4.85
CA TYR A 26 0.02 6.98 3.64
C TYR A 26 1.11 6.68 2.62
N LEU A 27 1.04 5.50 1.99
CA LEU A 27 1.97 5.06 0.95
C LEU A 27 1.20 4.62 -0.29
N GLY A 28 1.50 5.17 -1.46
CA GLY A 28 0.93 4.72 -2.74
C GLY A 28 1.84 3.69 -3.40
N LEU A 29 1.33 2.48 -3.65
CA LEU A 29 2.04 1.41 -4.36
C LEU A 29 1.27 0.99 -5.61
N GLY A 30 1.95 0.91 -6.75
CA GLY A 30 1.33 0.41 -7.98
C GLY A 30 1.16 -1.10 -7.99
N ASP A 31 0.50 -1.62 -9.03
CA ASP A 31 0.18 -3.06 -9.17
C ASP A 31 1.41 -3.95 -9.41
N GLY A 32 2.60 -3.36 -9.50
CA GLY A 32 3.85 -4.06 -9.74
C GLY A 32 4.19 -4.25 -11.21
N GLY A 33 3.33 -3.82 -12.15
CA GLY A 33 3.69 -3.66 -13.56
C GLY A 33 3.06 -4.64 -14.54
N LEU A 34 3.61 -4.63 -15.76
CA LEU A 34 3.10 -5.33 -16.96
C LEU A 34 1.69 -4.88 -17.42
N ALA A 35 1.33 -5.28 -18.63
CA ALA A 35 0.00 -5.13 -19.18
C ALA A 35 -0.93 -6.19 -18.60
N GLY A 36 -2.15 -5.78 -18.23
CA GLY A 36 -3.21 -6.69 -17.78
C GLY A 36 -3.08 -7.23 -16.36
N ASP A 37 -2.18 -6.68 -15.52
CA ASP A 37 -1.98 -7.09 -14.12
C ASP A 37 -1.92 -8.63 -13.97
N PRO A 38 -0.87 -9.29 -14.47
CA PRO A 38 -0.79 -10.74 -14.53
C PRO A 38 -0.85 -11.41 -13.16
N HIS A 39 -0.48 -10.68 -12.10
CA HIS A 39 -0.53 -11.14 -10.71
C HIS A 39 -1.86 -10.81 -10.02
N LYS A 40 -2.75 -10.05 -10.67
CA LYS A 40 -4.05 -9.62 -10.15
C LYS A 40 -3.92 -8.84 -8.85
N ASN A 41 -2.82 -8.08 -8.69
CA ASN A 41 -2.55 -7.31 -7.49
C ASN A 41 -3.57 -6.18 -7.31
N GLY A 42 -4.00 -5.55 -8.40
CA GLY A 42 -4.94 -4.43 -8.36
C GLY A 42 -6.30 -4.79 -7.77
N GLN A 43 -6.68 -6.07 -7.69
CA GLN A 43 -7.96 -6.51 -7.11
C GLN A 43 -7.78 -7.43 -5.89
N ASN A 44 -6.61 -7.38 -5.25
CA ASN A 44 -6.28 -8.28 -4.16
C ASN A 44 -5.85 -7.50 -2.91
N THR A 45 -6.71 -7.45 -1.89
CA THR A 45 -6.43 -6.77 -0.61
C THR A 45 -5.49 -7.55 0.31
N SER A 46 -5.03 -8.75 -0.10
CA SER A 46 -4.03 -9.54 0.62
C SER A 46 -2.59 -9.21 0.21
N THR A 47 -2.39 -8.30 -0.76
CA THR A 47 -1.08 -7.77 -1.16
C THR A 47 -1.02 -6.27 -0.90
N LEU A 48 0.20 -5.75 -0.72
CA LEU A 48 0.45 -4.31 -0.58
C LEU A 48 0.47 -3.60 -1.95
N LEU A 49 0.65 -4.33 -3.04
CA LEU A 49 0.66 -3.77 -4.39
C LEU A 49 -0.76 -3.34 -4.84
N GLY A 50 -0.83 -2.37 -5.74
CA GLY A 50 -2.08 -1.84 -6.30
C GLY A 50 -2.94 -1.11 -5.28
N SER A 51 -2.32 -0.52 -4.25
CA SER A 51 -2.98 -0.05 -3.04
C SER A 51 -2.45 1.30 -2.55
N ILE A 52 -3.30 2.04 -1.83
CA ILE A 52 -2.86 3.04 -0.85
C ILE A 52 -2.82 2.33 0.50
N LEU A 53 -1.67 2.36 1.14
CA LEU A 53 -1.49 1.91 2.52
C LEU A 53 -1.74 3.06 3.49
N ARG A 54 -2.20 2.75 4.70
CA ARG A 54 -2.33 3.68 5.82
C ARG A 54 -1.88 2.99 7.10
N ILE A 55 -0.82 3.50 7.71
CA ILE A 55 -0.19 2.93 8.91
C ILE A 55 0.00 3.98 10.01
N ASP A 56 -0.02 3.54 11.25
CA ASP A 56 0.33 4.37 12.41
C ASP A 56 1.77 4.13 12.83
N VAL A 57 2.65 5.07 12.46
CA VAL A 57 4.08 5.00 12.79
C VAL A 57 4.41 5.53 14.18
N ASN A 58 3.44 6.11 14.90
CA ASN A 58 3.63 6.62 16.26
C ASN A 58 3.33 5.56 17.33
N ASN A 59 2.66 4.46 16.94
CA ASN A 59 2.29 3.36 17.84
C ASN A 59 2.75 2.02 17.25
N GLY A 60 3.06 1.05 18.12
CA GLY A 60 3.53 -0.28 17.72
C GLY A 60 5.04 -0.37 17.45
N ASP A 61 5.50 -1.56 17.11
CA ASP A 61 6.89 -1.86 16.73
C ASP A 61 6.87 -2.86 15.57
N PRO A 62 7.10 -2.44 14.30
CA PRO A 62 7.55 -1.13 13.85
C PRO A 62 6.44 -0.08 13.59
N TYR A 63 5.18 -0.50 13.51
CA TYR A 63 3.99 0.36 13.36
C TYR A 63 2.73 -0.40 13.81
N ALA A 64 1.61 0.30 13.91
CA ALA A 64 0.29 -0.30 14.15
C ALA A 64 -0.65 -0.11 12.95
N ILE A 65 -1.70 -0.92 12.90
CA ILE A 65 -2.80 -0.77 11.94
C ILE A 65 -3.89 0.09 12.58
N PRO A 66 -4.28 1.23 11.98
CA PRO A 66 -5.42 2.00 12.45
C PRO A 66 -6.68 1.14 12.53
N LEU A 67 -7.43 1.24 13.63
CA LEU A 67 -8.60 0.39 13.90
C LEU A 67 -9.74 0.57 12.88
N ASP A 68 -9.76 1.72 12.20
CA ASP A 68 -10.72 2.08 11.16
C ASP A 68 -10.24 1.72 9.74
N ASN A 69 -9.11 1.02 9.58
CA ASN A 69 -8.74 0.49 8.27
C ASN A 69 -9.76 -0.57 7.81
N PRO A 70 -10.24 -0.50 6.56
CA PRO A 70 -11.41 -1.26 6.09
C PRO A 70 -11.19 -2.77 5.98
N PHE A 71 -9.93 -3.21 5.88
CA PHE A 71 -9.58 -4.63 5.67
C PHE A 71 -8.80 -5.24 6.85
N SER A 72 -8.74 -4.53 7.98
CA SER A 72 -7.97 -4.95 9.16
C SER A 72 -6.48 -5.22 8.88
N ASN A 73 -5.93 -4.58 7.85
CA ASN A 73 -4.51 -4.61 7.47
C ASN A 73 -4.08 -3.21 6.98
N GLU A 74 -2.89 -3.07 6.40
CA GLU A 74 -2.33 -1.80 5.93
C GLU A 74 -3.14 -1.15 4.81
N VAL A 75 -3.93 -1.93 4.06
CA VAL A 75 -4.64 -1.45 2.87
C VAL A 75 -5.76 -0.50 3.28
N TRP A 76 -5.67 0.75 2.80
CA TRP A 76 -6.71 1.76 2.94
C TRP A 76 -7.62 1.80 1.71
N ALA A 77 -7.03 1.69 0.52
CA ALA A 77 -7.74 1.59 -0.75
C ALA A 77 -6.97 0.66 -1.69
N TYR A 78 -7.68 -0.02 -2.59
CA TYR A 78 -7.13 -0.93 -3.60
C TYR A 78 -7.73 -0.63 -4.98
N GLY A 79 -7.21 -1.22 -6.05
CA GLY A 79 -7.67 -0.93 -7.41
C GLY A 79 -6.73 -0.06 -8.24
N LEU A 80 -5.56 0.27 -7.70
CA LEU A 80 -4.65 1.23 -8.31
C LEU A 80 -3.70 0.53 -9.27
N ARG A 81 -3.36 1.22 -10.37
CA ARG A 81 -2.42 0.71 -11.37
C ARG A 81 -1.03 1.31 -11.18
N ASN A 82 -0.91 2.63 -11.29
CA ASN A 82 0.35 3.35 -11.13
C ASN A 82 0.11 4.70 -10.41
N PRO A 83 -0.16 4.68 -9.09
CA PRO A 83 -0.46 5.86 -8.28
C PRO A 83 0.78 6.70 -7.94
#